data_AF-A0A7C8N2W5-F1
#
_entry.id   AF-A0A7C8N2W5-F1
#
_cell.length_a   1.000
_cell.length_b   1.000
_cell.length_c   1.000
_cell.angle_alpha   90.00
_cell.angle_beta   90.00
_cell.angle_gamma   90.00
#
_symmetry.space_group_name_H-M   'P 1'
#
loop_
_entity.id
_entity.type
_entity.pdbx_description
1 polymer ?
#
loop_
_entity_poly.entity_id
_entity_poly.type
_entity_poly.pdbx_seq_one_letter_code
_entity_poly.pdbx_strand_id
1 'polypeptide(L)'
;MLQVKNLNYASVETVYFQRLSVIVTELILVLSLRRFVNVQTNAQTKKGANIIALSLLLSPAFLIIDHIHFQYNGMMFGILIFSLTDALTDNLLRSGILFAILLCFKHIYLYIAPAYFAYLLRRYCLGKNLLDIQFFNCIKLGVSIVSIFSVAFGYFVAIGQVPQLLSRLFPFSRGLCHAYWAPNAWALYAFADRILIHIAPRLNLDIDSASLGSATRGLVGDTSFAVLPNIPPRVTFVLTLAVQLVCLVKIFSKPTPIRFIGAVTLCGFASFMFGWHVHEKAVLLPLVPFSLLALQDRRYLGAFRPLAIAGHLSLFPLVFKAAEFPIKSAYTILWIMVFFMTFDTVVPVAKSQRIFLLDRFEIVYMTIGVPLILYTELFHFAIFGSRLEFLPLMFTSAYCALGILGSFLGFFVLYLTE
;
A
#
# COMPACT_ATOMS: atom_id res chain seq x y z
N MET A 1 -29.87 15.63 18.54
CA MET A 1 -28.77 16.33 19.25
C MET A 1 -27.62 15.34 19.42
N LEU A 2 -26.40 15.68 18.98
CA LEU A 2 -25.22 14.83 19.15
C LEU A 2 -24.88 14.69 20.64
N GLN A 3 -25.10 13.53 21.26
CA GLN A 3 -24.73 13.28 22.65
C GLN A 3 -23.26 12.86 22.76
N VAL A 4 -22.37 13.83 22.96
CA VAL A 4 -20.90 13.65 23.03
C VAL A 4 -20.46 12.75 24.21
N LYS A 5 -21.34 12.47 25.18
CA LYS A 5 -21.05 11.66 26.38
C LYS A 5 -21.40 10.17 26.24
N ASN A 6 -21.97 9.73 25.11
CA ASN A 6 -22.44 8.35 24.94
C ASN A 6 -21.29 7.38 24.56
N LEU A 7 -20.28 7.31 25.43
CA LEU A 7 -19.14 6.40 25.27
C LEU A 7 -19.62 4.95 25.31
N ASN A 8 -19.07 4.12 24.41
CA ASN A 8 -19.46 2.70 24.23
C ASN A 8 -20.91 2.46 23.81
N TYR A 9 -21.56 3.45 23.18
CA TYR A 9 -22.88 3.23 22.58
C TYR A 9 -22.83 2.12 21.54
N ALA A 10 -23.61 1.08 21.78
CA ALA A 10 -23.80 -0.03 20.85
C ALA A 10 -25.29 -0.24 20.66
N SER A 11 -25.74 -0.08 19.42
CA SER A 11 -27.11 -0.35 18.99
C SER A 11 -27.08 -0.89 17.57
N VAL A 12 -28.12 -1.64 17.19
CA VAL A 12 -28.24 -2.20 15.85
C VAL A 12 -28.29 -1.08 14.80
N GLU A 13 -28.96 0.01 15.13
CA GLU A 13 -29.08 1.23 14.32
C GLU A 13 -27.71 1.88 14.09
N THR A 14 -26.83 1.89 15.09
CA THR A 14 -25.46 2.41 14.93
C THR A 14 -24.64 1.54 14.00
N VAL A 15 -24.77 0.21 14.12
CA VAL A 15 -24.09 -0.72 13.21
C VAL A 15 -24.60 -0.52 11.78
N TYR A 16 -25.91 -0.40 11.57
CA TYR A 16 -26.45 -0.12 10.24
C TYR A 16 -25.97 1.22 9.69
N PHE A 17 -26.00 2.29 10.49
CA PHE A 17 -25.48 3.59 10.07
C PHE A 17 -24.01 3.52 9.67
N GLN A 18 -23.17 2.87 10.48
CA GLN A 18 -21.76 2.64 10.18
C GLN A 18 -21.60 1.90 8.85
N ARG A 19 -22.19 0.71 8.69
CA ARG A 19 -22.04 -0.08 7.46
C ARG A 19 -22.59 0.65 6.22
N LEU A 20 -23.77 1.27 6.31
CA LEU A 20 -24.36 2.02 5.21
C LEU A 20 -23.51 3.23 4.81
N SER A 21 -22.92 3.94 5.77
CA SER A 21 -22.06 5.09 5.46
C SER A 21 -20.81 4.68 4.68
N VAL A 22 -20.21 3.53 4.99
CA VAL A 22 -19.08 2.97 4.22
C VAL A 22 -19.53 2.60 2.81
N ILE A 23 -20.64 1.88 2.66
CA ILE A 23 -21.20 1.49 1.35
C ILE A 23 -21.51 2.71 0.47
N VAL A 24 -22.16 3.73 1.04
CA VAL A 24 -22.53 4.95 0.29
C VAL A 24 -21.29 5.72 -0.15
N THR A 25 -20.30 5.88 0.72
CA THR A 25 -19.05 6.59 0.36
C THR A 25 -18.17 5.79 -0.60
N GLU A 26 -18.25 4.46 -0.59
CA GLU A 26 -17.58 3.58 -1.56
C GLU A 26 -18.10 3.77 -2.99
N LEU A 27 -19.28 4.37 -3.20
CA LEU A 27 -19.74 4.76 -4.55
C LEU A 27 -18.74 5.69 -5.25
N ILE A 28 -17.92 6.45 -4.52
CA ILE A 28 -16.83 7.24 -5.11
C ILE A 28 -15.81 6.32 -5.82
N LEU A 29 -15.49 5.15 -5.25
CA LEU A 29 -14.64 4.14 -5.89
C LEU A 29 -15.27 3.68 -7.21
N VAL A 30 -16.55 3.29 -7.18
CA VAL A 30 -17.28 2.83 -8.37
C VAL A 30 -17.25 3.87 -9.49
N LEU A 31 -17.55 5.13 -9.16
CA LEU A 31 -17.55 6.23 -10.14
C LEU A 31 -16.15 6.51 -10.69
N SER A 32 -15.11 6.42 -9.85
CA SER A 32 -13.72 6.61 -10.27
C SER A 32 -13.25 5.53 -11.23
N LEU A 33 -13.61 4.28 -10.97
CA LEU A 33 -13.29 3.13 -11.81
C LEU A 33 -14.02 3.19 -13.15
N ARG A 34 -15.29 3.60 -13.14
CA ARG A 34 -16.05 3.85 -14.37
C ARG A 34 -15.39 4.95 -15.22
N ARG A 35 -14.90 6.03 -14.60
CA ARG A 35 -14.14 7.07 -15.31
C ARG A 35 -12.84 6.50 -15.89
N PHE A 36 -12.07 5.74 -15.11
CA PHE A 36 -10.84 5.09 -15.55
C PHE A 36 -11.03 4.19 -16.78
N VAL A 37 -12.13 3.43 -16.83
CA VAL A 37 -12.52 2.64 -18.01
C VAL A 37 -12.84 3.53 -19.20
N ASN A 38 -13.63 4.57 -18.99
CA ASN A 38 -14.14 5.42 -20.07
C ASN A 38 -13.07 6.26 -20.75
N VAL A 39 -11.96 6.57 -20.07
CA VAL A 39 -10.84 7.30 -20.69
C VAL A 39 -10.00 6.42 -21.62
N GLN A 40 -10.16 5.09 -21.57
CA GLN A 40 -9.47 4.19 -22.48
C GLN A 40 -10.09 4.24 -23.88
N THR A 41 -9.27 4.52 -24.90
CA THR A 41 -9.72 4.72 -26.28
C THR A 41 -9.76 3.41 -27.08
N ASN A 42 -8.79 2.52 -26.89
CA ASN A 42 -8.72 1.24 -27.60
C ASN A 42 -9.62 0.18 -26.93
N ALA A 43 -10.37 -0.58 -27.72
CA ALA A 43 -11.25 -1.66 -27.26
C ALA A 43 -10.51 -2.69 -26.38
N GLN A 44 -9.27 -3.06 -26.72
CA GLN A 44 -8.47 -3.99 -25.93
C GLN A 44 -8.09 -3.39 -24.57
N THR A 45 -7.61 -2.15 -24.55
CA THR A 45 -7.27 -1.45 -23.28
C THR A 45 -8.50 -1.19 -22.43
N LYS A 46 -9.65 -0.93 -23.04
CA LYS A 46 -10.93 -0.74 -22.35
C LYS A 46 -11.43 -2.04 -21.74
N LYS A 47 -11.29 -3.17 -22.44
CA LYS A 47 -11.56 -4.50 -21.89
C LYS A 47 -10.67 -4.79 -20.68
N GLY A 48 -9.36 -4.54 -20.79
CA GLY A 48 -8.42 -4.67 -19.67
C GLY A 48 -8.80 -3.80 -18.48
N ALA A 49 -9.10 -2.51 -18.72
CA ALA A 49 -9.50 -1.58 -17.67
C ALA A 49 -10.82 -1.98 -16.99
N ASN A 50 -11.79 -2.54 -17.73
CA ASN A 50 -13.02 -3.09 -17.15
C ASN A 50 -12.73 -4.23 -16.17
N ILE A 51 -11.82 -5.14 -16.53
CA ILE A 51 -11.44 -6.26 -15.67
C ILE A 51 -10.70 -5.76 -14.43
N ILE A 52 -9.78 -4.79 -14.58
CA ILE A 52 -9.11 -4.13 -13.45
C ILE A 52 -10.13 -3.44 -12.54
N ALA A 53 -11.11 -2.74 -13.10
CA ALA A 53 -12.16 -2.09 -12.34
C ALA A 53 -12.99 -3.08 -11.51
N LEU A 54 -13.42 -4.20 -12.12
CA LEU A 54 -14.12 -5.26 -11.40
C LEU A 54 -13.22 -5.92 -10.33
N SER A 55 -11.93 -6.09 -10.63
CA SER A 55 -10.94 -6.65 -9.72
C SER A 55 -10.77 -5.79 -8.47
N LEU A 56 -10.64 -4.47 -8.63
CA LEU A 56 -10.54 -3.53 -7.51
C LEU A 56 -11.85 -3.42 -6.73
N LEU A 57 -13.01 -3.36 -7.42
CA LEU A 57 -14.31 -3.28 -6.75
C LEU A 57 -14.61 -4.52 -5.90
N LEU A 58 -14.24 -5.70 -6.38
CA LEU A 58 -14.42 -6.98 -5.69
C LEU A 58 -13.18 -7.39 -4.88
N SER A 59 -12.24 -6.47 -4.63
CA SER A 59 -10.99 -6.81 -3.94
C SER A 59 -11.27 -7.26 -2.50
N PRO A 60 -10.73 -8.41 -2.07
CA PRO A 60 -10.83 -8.86 -0.68
C PRO A 60 -10.26 -7.84 0.32
N ALA A 61 -9.33 -6.97 -0.11
CA ALA A 61 -8.71 -6.00 0.77
C ALA A 61 -9.71 -4.91 1.20
N PHE A 62 -10.58 -4.42 0.30
CA PHE A 62 -11.66 -3.48 0.68
C PHE A 62 -12.73 -4.17 1.53
N LEU A 63 -13.09 -5.42 1.22
CA LEU A 63 -14.00 -6.20 2.05
C LEU A 63 -13.47 -6.31 3.50
N ILE A 64 -12.21 -6.69 3.67
CA ILE A 64 -11.60 -6.86 5.00
C ILE A 64 -11.44 -5.53 5.72
N ILE A 65 -10.88 -4.51 5.05
CA ILE A 65 -10.47 -3.28 5.74
C ILE A 65 -11.65 -2.33 5.94
N ASP A 66 -12.55 -2.21 4.97
CA ASP A 66 -13.64 -1.23 5.03
C ASP A 66 -14.92 -1.86 5.59
N HIS A 67 -15.35 -3.00 5.04
CA HIS A 67 -16.64 -3.59 5.39
C HIS A 67 -16.61 -4.47 6.63
N ILE A 68 -15.47 -5.06 6.98
CA ILE A 68 -15.30 -5.81 8.25
C ILE A 68 -14.67 -4.88 9.30
N HIS A 69 -13.47 -4.34 9.04
CA HIS A 69 -12.67 -3.54 9.98
C HIS A 69 -13.08 -2.04 10.06
N PHE A 70 -14.17 -1.65 9.39
CA PHE A 70 -14.81 -0.32 9.46
C PHE A 70 -13.86 0.84 9.17
N GLN A 71 -13.55 1.03 7.89
CA GLN A 71 -12.75 2.15 7.38
C GLN A 71 -13.35 2.69 6.08
N TYR A 72 -12.90 3.89 5.67
CA TYR A 72 -13.38 4.58 4.48
C TYR A 72 -12.32 4.57 3.35
N ASN A 73 -11.52 3.51 3.21
CA ASN A 73 -10.41 3.51 2.24
C ASN A 73 -10.89 3.47 0.79
N GLY A 74 -12.00 2.81 0.45
CA GLY A 74 -12.58 2.76 -0.88
C GLY A 74 -12.92 4.16 -1.38
N MET A 75 -13.52 5.00 -0.52
CA MET A 75 -13.74 6.42 -0.81
C MET A 75 -12.44 7.15 -1.16
N MET A 76 -11.41 7.01 -0.30
CA MET A 76 -10.13 7.71 -0.46
C MET A 76 -9.33 7.23 -1.68
N PHE A 77 -9.29 5.92 -1.92
CA PHE A 77 -8.69 5.38 -3.14
C PHE A 77 -9.51 5.71 -4.40
N GLY A 78 -10.83 5.89 -4.28
CA GLY A 78 -11.65 6.45 -5.36
C GLY A 78 -11.23 7.88 -5.74
N ILE A 79 -10.96 8.73 -4.74
CA ILE A 79 -10.42 10.09 -4.97
C ILE A 79 -9.02 9.99 -5.62
N LEU A 80 -8.16 9.06 -5.17
CA LEU A 80 -6.85 8.83 -5.78
C LEU A 80 -7.00 8.41 -7.25
N ILE A 81 -7.87 7.46 -7.56
CA ILE A 81 -8.09 6.97 -8.93
C ILE A 81 -8.66 8.08 -9.81
N PHE A 82 -9.57 8.92 -9.31
CA PHE A 82 -10.01 10.11 -10.04
C PHE A 82 -8.84 11.04 -10.37
N SER A 83 -7.98 11.33 -9.37
CA SER A 83 -6.79 12.17 -9.54
C SER A 83 -5.82 11.59 -10.58
N LEU A 84 -5.53 10.29 -10.53
CA LEU A 84 -4.66 9.60 -11.49
C LEU A 84 -5.29 9.57 -12.89
N THR A 85 -6.60 9.36 -12.98
CA THR A 85 -7.34 9.36 -14.26
C THR A 85 -7.36 10.75 -14.90
N ASP A 86 -7.46 11.82 -14.09
CA ASP A 86 -7.35 13.19 -14.59
C ASP A 86 -5.97 13.45 -15.18
N ALA A 87 -4.90 12.92 -14.57
CA ALA A 87 -3.55 12.98 -15.15
C ALA A 87 -3.43 12.20 -16.47
N LEU A 88 -4.12 11.08 -16.65
CA LEU A 88 -4.19 10.36 -17.94
C LEU A 88 -4.82 11.20 -19.05
N THR A 89 -5.73 12.11 -18.71
CA THR A 89 -6.44 13.01 -19.65
C THR A 89 -5.83 14.41 -19.73
N ASP A 90 -4.62 14.61 -19.21
CA ASP A 90 -3.90 15.91 -19.15
C ASP A 90 -4.63 17.01 -18.33
N ASN A 91 -5.62 16.64 -17.51
CA ASN A 91 -6.33 17.54 -16.58
C ASN A 91 -5.54 17.73 -15.27
N LEU A 92 -4.30 18.22 -15.38
CA LEU A 92 -3.30 18.20 -14.30
C LEU A 92 -3.67 19.04 -13.08
N LEU A 93 -4.31 20.20 -13.27
CA LEU A 93 -4.74 21.05 -12.16
C LEU A 93 -5.76 20.34 -11.27
N ARG A 94 -6.77 19.69 -11.89
CA ARG A 94 -7.79 18.92 -11.18
C ARG A 94 -7.17 17.70 -10.49
N SER A 95 -6.22 17.04 -11.15
CA SER A 95 -5.44 15.94 -10.56
C SER A 95 -4.76 16.38 -9.25
N GLY A 96 -4.06 17.52 -9.26
CA GLY A 96 -3.40 18.08 -8.07
C GLY A 96 -4.38 18.49 -6.97
N ILE A 97 -5.50 19.12 -7.34
CA ILE A 97 -6.57 19.51 -6.40
C ILE A 97 -7.16 18.29 -5.69
N LEU A 98 -7.51 17.24 -6.43
CA LEU A 98 -8.06 16.02 -5.84
C LEU A 98 -7.06 15.34 -4.92
N PHE A 99 -5.78 15.35 -5.26
CA PHE A 99 -4.73 14.80 -4.41
C PHE A 99 -4.53 15.63 -3.13
N ALA A 100 -4.59 16.96 -3.20
CA ALA A 100 -4.54 17.81 -2.01
C ALA A 100 -5.74 17.57 -1.08
N ILE A 101 -6.95 17.38 -1.63
CA ILE A 101 -8.14 16.97 -0.86
C ILE A 101 -7.90 15.61 -0.19
N LEU A 102 -7.40 14.63 -0.93
CA LEU A 102 -7.09 13.29 -0.42
C LEU A 102 -6.09 13.33 0.75
N LEU A 103 -5.05 14.16 0.63
CA LEU A 103 -4.05 14.34 1.68
C LEU A 103 -4.66 14.92 2.96
N CYS A 104 -5.65 15.79 2.84
CA CYS A 104 -6.41 16.34 3.97
C CYS A 104 -7.35 15.30 4.61
N PHE A 105 -7.84 14.31 3.87
CA PHE A 105 -8.60 13.19 4.44
C PHE A 105 -7.72 12.25 5.26
N LYS A 106 -6.52 11.92 4.76
CA LYS A 106 -5.59 11.03 5.46
C LYS A 106 -4.13 11.32 5.08
N HIS A 107 -3.33 11.69 6.08
CA HIS A 107 -1.92 12.05 5.87
C HIS A 107 -1.04 10.90 5.34
N ILE A 108 -1.51 9.65 5.36
CA ILE A 108 -0.76 8.50 4.82
C ILE A 108 -0.45 8.64 3.32
N TYR A 109 -1.26 9.41 2.58
CA TYR A 109 -1.00 9.72 1.18
C TYR A 109 0.20 10.66 0.97
N LEU A 110 0.76 11.23 2.04
CA LEU A 110 2.03 11.98 1.99
C LEU A 110 3.16 11.11 1.41
N TYR A 111 3.11 9.79 1.61
CA TYR A 111 4.07 8.82 1.09
C TYR A 111 4.16 8.79 -0.44
N ILE A 112 3.09 9.16 -1.14
CA ILE A 112 3.05 9.24 -2.61
C ILE A 112 3.10 10.68 -3.13
N ALA A 113 3.09 11.68 -2.24
CA ALA A 113 3.15 13.10 -2.60
C ALA A 113 4.42 13.49 -3.38
N PRO A 114 5.61 12.91 -3.13
CA PRO A 114 6.80 13.23 -3.92
C PRO A 114 6.61 12.97 -5.43
N ALA A 115 5.89 11.90 -5.81
CA ALA A 115 5.59 11.62 -7.21
C ALA A 115 4.68 12.69 -7.83
N TYR A 116 3.65 13.12 -7.10
CA TYR A 116 2.76 14.21 -7.50
C TYR A 116 3.52 15.52 -7.68
N PHE A 117 4.38 15.86 -6.72
CA PHE A 117 5.20 17.06 -6.78
C PHE A 117 6.11 17.04 -8.01
N ALA A 118 6.92 16.00 -8.19
CA ALA A 118 7.84 15.90 -9.31
C ALA A 118 7.13 15.95 -10.67
N TYR A 119 5.98 15.26 -10.79
CA TYR A 119 5.23 15.21 -12.04
C TYR A 119 4.52 16.54 -12.36
N LEU A 120 3.80 17.13 -11.42
CA LEU A 120 3.10 18.40 -11.63
C LEU A 120 4.08 19.57 -11.80
N LEU A 121 5.18 19.59 -11.04
CA LEU A 121 6.24 20.56 -11.25
C LEU A 121 6.77 20.47 -12.68
N ARG A 122 7.16 19.27 -13.12
CA ARG A 122 7.75 19.10 -14.45
C ARG A 122 6.78 19.38 -15.59
N ARG A 123 5.54 18.92 -15.49
CA ARG A 123 4.57 18.87 -16.60
C ARG A 123 3.63 20.06 -16.65
N TYR A 124 3.26 20.62 -15.49
CA TYR A 124 2.29 21.73 -15.39
C TYR A 124 2.98 23.08 -15.15
N CYS A 125 4.03 23.10 -14.33
CA CYS A 125 4.70 24.33 -13.89
C CYS A 125 5.91 24.72 -14.75
N LEU A 126 6.56 23.76 -15.42
CA LEU A 126 7.72 23.99 -16.27
C LEU A 126 7.39 23.74 -17.74
N GLY A 127 7.98 24.55 -18.62
CA GLY A 127 7.89 24.44 -20.06
C GLY A 127 8.78 23.35 -20.64
N LYS A 128 9.10 23.45 -21.94
CA LYS A 128 10.00 22.48 -22.61
C LYS A 128 11.38 22.49 -21.94
N ASN A 129 11.91 23.69 -21.68
CA ASN A 129 13.15 23.93 -20.96
C ASN A 129 12.88 24.09 -19.46
N LEU A 130 13.82 23.68 -18.61
CA LEU A 130 13.69 23.79 -17.15
C LEU A 130 13.65 25.23 -16.64
N LEU A 131 14.22 26.17 -17.40
CA LEU A 131 14.24 27.60 -17.08
C LEU A 131 12.96 28.32 -17.53
N ASP A 132 12.13 27.68 -18.36
CA ASP A 132 10.86 28.24 -18.82
C ASP A 132 9.77 27.97 -17.78
N ILE A 133 9.65 28.87 -16.81
CA ILE A 133 8.70 28.74 -15.70
C ILE A 133 7.34 29.28 -16.13
N GLN A 134 6.33 28.41 -16.12
CA GLN A 134 4.94 28.77 -16.39
C GLN A 134 4.33 29.41 -15.13
N PHE A 135 4.68 30.68 -14.88
CA PHE A 135 4.38 31.39 -13.64
C PHE A 135 2.88 31.37 -13.26
N PHE A 136 1.99 31.60 -14.22
CA PHE A 136 0.54 31.56 -13.98
C PHE A 136 0.04 30.17 -13.59
N ASN A 137 0.62 29.10 -14.14
CA ASN A 137 0.26 27.73 -13.75
C ASN A 137 0.76 27.43 -12.33
N CYS A 138 1.96 27.90 -11.98
CA CYS A 138 2.51 27.78 -10.63
C CYS A 138 1.59 28.46 -9.61
N ILE A 139 1.14 29.69 -9.89
CA ILE A 139 0.19 30.42 -9.04
C ILE A 139 -1.14 29.67 -8.95
N LYS A 140 -1.72 29.24 -10.08
CA LYS A 140 -3.00 28.51 -10.08
C LYS A 140 -2.94 27.26 -9.21
N LEU A 141 -1.88 26.46 -9.36
CA LEU A 141 -1.69 25.25 -8.57
C LEU A 141 -1.46 25.59 -7.08
N GLY A 142 -0.56 26.53 -6.80
CA GLY A 142 -0.22 26.96 -5.44
C GLY A 142 -1.44 27.51 -4.68
N VAL A 143 -2.17 28.45 -5.29
CA VAL A 143 -3.40 29.02 -4.71
C VAL A 143 -4.44 27.94 -4.47
N SER A 144 -4.63 27.00 -5.41
CA SER A 144 -5.58 25.90 -5.25
C SER A 144 -5.22 25.02 -4.05
N ILE A 145 -3.95 24.63 -3.91
CA ILE A 145 -3.46 23.82 -2.78
C ILE A 145 -3.63 24.58 -1.46
N VAL A 146 -3.16 25.83 -1.39
CA VAL A 146 -3.27 26.67 -0.18
C VAL A 146 -4.72 26.84 0.23
N SER A 147 -5.64 27.03 -0.73
CA SER A 147 -7.08 27.16 -0.46
C SER A 147 -7.63 25.90 0.20
N ILE A 148 -7.30 24.71 -0.31
CA ILE A 148 -7.76 23.42 0.25
C ILE A 148 -7.25 23.23 1.68
N PHE A 149 -5.96 23.47 1.91
CA PHE A 149 -5.37 23.36 3.25
C PHE A 149 -5.93 24.42 4.21
N SER A 150 -6.23 25.63 3.72
CA SER A 150 -6.85 26.68 4.52
C SER A 150 -8.28 26.30 4.93
N VAL A 151 -9.05 25.69 4.03
CA VAL A 151 -10.39 25.17 4.38
C VAL A 151 -10.31 24.02 5.38
N ALA A 152 -9.38 23.09 5.20
CA ALA A 152 -9.24 21.93 6.07
C ALA A 152 -8.69 22.27 7.47
N PHE A 153 -7.71 23.16 7.55
CA PHE A 153 -6.94 23.41 8.77
C PHE A 153 -7.05 24.84 9.33
N GLY A 154 -7.67 25.78 8.60
CA GLY A 154 -7.73 27.19 8.98
C GLY A 154 -8.43 27.43 10.33
N TYR A 155 -9.44 26.62 10.67
CA TYR A 155 -10.07 26.68 11.99
C TYR A 155 -9.08 26.39 13.12
N PHE A 156 -8.25 25.35 12.97
CA PHE A 156 -7.24 24.99 13.98
C PHE A 156 -6.15 26.04 14.13
N VAL A 157 -5.82 26.75 13.03
CA VAL A 157 -4.94 27.92 13.06
C VAL A 157 -5.58 29.04 13.87
N ALA A 158 -6.86 29.36 13.61
CA ALA A 158 -7.56 30.45 14.28
C ALA A 158 -7.69 30.25 15.80
N ILE A 159 -7.86 29.00 16.27
CA ILE A 159 -7.94 28.68 17.70
C ILE A 159 -6.57 28.34 18.35
N GLY A 160 -5.46 28.49 17.61
CA GLY A 160 -4.11 28.23 18.14
C GLY A 160 -3.78 26.77 18.46
N GLN A 161 -4.51 25.80 17.89
CA GLN A 161 -4.35 24.36 18.19
C GLN A 161 -3.46 23.60 17.20
N VAL A 162 -2.70 24.31 16.35
CA VAL A 162 -1.82 23.70 15.34
C VAL A 162 -0.78 22.75 15.95
N PRO A 163 -0.07 23.09 17.06
CA PRO A 163 0.91 22.17 17.65
C PRO A 163 0.28 20.86 18.13
N GLN A 164 -0.92 20.96 18.73
CA GLN A 164 -1.67 19.80 19.20
C GLN A 164 -2.11 18.91 18.02
N LEU A 165 -2.62 19.51 16.94
CA LEU A 165 -2.98 18.80 15.73
C LEU A 165 -1.77 18.05 15.14
N LEU A 166 -0.62 18.71 15.01
CA LEU A 166 0.60 18.10 14.47
C LEU A 166 1.09 16.92 15.33
N SER A 167 1.08 17.06 16.67
CA SER A 167 1.48 15.98 17.58
C SER A 167 0.59 14.74 17.48
N ARG A 168 -0.68 14.92 17.12
CA ARG A 168 -1.66 13.84 16.93
C ARG A 168 -1.58 13.20 15.55
N LEU A 169 -1.29 13.99 14.53
CA LEU A 169 -1.10 13.49 13.15
C LEU A 169 0.20 12.70 13.01
N PHE A 170 1.28 13.14 13.67
CA PHE A 170 2.60 12.51 13.60
C PHE A 170 3.08 12.06 15.00
N PRO A 171 2.54 10.95 15.53
CA PRO A 171 2.97 10.42 16.83
C PRO A 171 4.33 9.71 16.72
N PHE A 172 5.37 10.28 17.33
CA PHE A 172 6.74 9.75 17.26
C PHE A 172 7.06 8.62 18.25
N SER A 173 6.15 8.28 19.16
CA SER A 173 6.39 7.36 20.29
C SER A 173 6.20 5.86 19.94
N ARG A 174 6.52 5.46 18.70
CA ARG A 174 6.17 4.12 18.18
C ARG A 174 7.42 3.42 17.64
N GLY A 175 7.56 2.12 17.96
CA GLY A 175 8.66 1.27 17.49
C GLY A 175 8.60 0.91 16.00
N LEU A 176 9.69 0.33 15.47
CA LEU A 176 9.87 0.03 14.05
C LEU A 176 8.84 -0.97 13.52
N CYS A 177 8.70 -2.13 14.17
CA CYS A 177 7.68 -3.12 13.84
C CYS A 177 6.52 -3.07 14.83
N HIS A 178 5.30 -3.31 14.33
CA HIS A 178 4.12 -3.47 15.19
C HIS A 178 4.08 -4.89 15.78
N ALA A 179 3.15 -5.17 16.70
CA ALA A 179 2.95 -6.49 17.31
C ALA A 179 2.74 -7.62 16.26
N TYR A 180 2.04 -7.29 15.18
CA TYR A 180 2.00 -8.07 13.95
C TYR A 180 2.89 -7.37 12.92
N TRP A 181 3.84 -8.10 12.34
CA TRP A 181 4.81 -7.51 11.43
C TRP A 181 4.14 -7.21 10.09
N ALA A 182 4.02 -5.94 9.74
CA ALA A 182 3.66 -5.58 8.37
C ALA A 182 4.69 -6.20 7.42
N PRO A 183 4.26 -6.79 6.29
CA PRO A 183 5.12 -7.58 5.42
C PRO A 183 6.08 -6.71 4.58
N ASN A 184 7.06 -6.10 5.22
CA ASN A 184 8.02 -5.19 4.62
C ASN A 184 9.47 -5.66 4.86
N ALA A 185 10.46 -4.83 4.51
CA ALA A 185 11.87 -5.20 4.69
C ALA A 185 12.23 -5.47 6.16
N TRP A 186 11.55 -4.81 7.09
CA TRP A 186 11.77 -4.95 8.52
C TRP A 186 11.20 -6.25 9.09
N ALA A 187 10.14 -6.80 8.50
CA ALA A 187 9.68 -8.15 8.82
C ALA A 187 10.71 -9.23 8.46
N LEU A 188 11.37 -9.07 7.30
CA LEU A 188 12.47 -9.96 6.91
C LEU A 188 13.69 -9.80 7.81
N TYR A 189 13.99 -8.55 8.20
CA TYR A 189 15.07 -8.24 9.14
C TYR A 189 14.81 -8.87 10.52
N ALA A 190 13.59 -8.73 11.06
CA ALA A 190 13.18 -9.35 12.31
C ALA A 190 13.19 -10.88 12.23
N PHE A 191 12.76 -11.46 11.12
CA PHE A 191 12.83 -12.89 10.88
C PHE A 191 14.28 -13.40 10.83
N ALA A 192 15.17 -12.65 10.17
CA ALA A 192 16.60 -12.96 10.13
C ALA A 192 17.24 -12.90 11.52
N ASP A 193 16.91 -11.89 12.33
CA ASP A 193 17.35 -11.80 13.74
C ASP A 193 16.96 -13.05 14.54
N ARG A 194 15.73 -13.56 14.33
CA ARG A 194 15.25 -14.78 14.98
C ARG A 194 16.00 -16.04 14.56
N ILE A 195 16.30 -16.18 13.27
CA ILE A 195 17.14 -17.28 12.79
C ILE A 195 18.55 -17.17 13.38
N LEU A 196 19.12 -15.96 13.40
CA LEU A 196 20.46 -15.72 13.91
C LEU A 196 20.57 -16.03 15.41
N ILE A 197 19.56 -15.75 16.23
CA ILE A 197 19.56 -16.16 17.65
C ILE A 197 19.81 -17.67 17.81
N HIS A 198 19.21 -18.51 16.94
CA HIS A 198 19.39 -19.96 17.02
C HIS A 198 20.76 -20.44 16.52
N ILE A 199 21.41 -19.67 15.64
CA ILE A 199 22.70 -20.03 15.03
C ILE A 199 23.87 -19.36 15.78
N ALA A 200 23.62 -18.27 16.51
CA ALA A 200 24.62 -17.47 17.22
C ALA A 200 25.56 -18.29 18.13
N PRO A 201 25.09 -19.31 18.89
CA PRO A 201 25.99 -20.15 19.68
C PRO A 201 27.00 -20.95 18.85
N ARG A 202 26.72 -21.19 17.56
CA ARG A 202 27.62 -21.89 16.63
C ARG A 202 28.59 -20.96 15.92
N LEU A 203 28.31 -19.65 15.91
CA LEU A 203 29.07 -18.62 15.20
C LEU A 203 29.81 -17.66 16.14
N ASN A 204 29.76 -17.88 17.46
CA ASN A 204 30.31 -16.97 18.49
C ASN A 204 29.82 -15.52 18.32
N LEU A 205 28.54 -15.34 18.00
CA LEU A 205 27.93 -14.01 17.92
C LEU A 205 27.41 -13.58 19.30
N ASP A 206 27.65 -12.33 19.66
CA ASP A 206 27.11 -11.73 20.88
C ASP A 206 25.59 -11.58 20.77
N ILE A 207 24.88 -11.98 21.84
CA ILE A 207 23.41 -11.92 21.92
C ILE A 207 23.03 -10.96 23.04
N ASP A 208 22.27 -9.92 22.71
CA ASP A 208 21.65 -9.08 23.73
C ASP A 208 20.47 -9.81 24.38
N SER A 209 20.70 -10.33 25.57
CA SER A 209 19.71 -11.07 26.36
C SER A 209 18.47 -10.23 26.73
N ALA A 210 18.57 -8.90 26.79
CA ALA A 210 17.45 -8.02 27.10
C ALA A 210 16.43 -7.94 25.94
N SER A 211 16.90 -8.15 24.71
CA SER A 211 16.12 -7.99 23.47
C SER A 211 15.47 -9.29 22.96
N LEU A 212 15.79 -10.45 23.56
CA LEU A 212 15.25 -11.76 23.17
C LEU A 212 13.72 -11.80 23.12
N GLY A 213 13.04 -11.10 24.03
CA GLY A 213 11.57 -11.08 24.10
C GLY A 213 10.89 -9.93 23.34
N SER A 214 11.63 -8.96 22.79
CA SER A 214 11.04 -7.70 22.32
C SER A 214 10.05 -7.89 21.17
N ALA A 215 10.43 -8.66 20.14
CA ALA A 215 9.59 -8.89 18.95
C ALA A 215 8.51 -9.98 19.10
N THR A 216 8.44 -10.70 20.23
CA THR A 216 7.52 -11.84 20.45
C THR A 216 6.46 -11.60 21.52
N ARG A 217 6.46 -10.43 22.17
CA ARG A 217 5.49 -10.09 23.23
C ARG A 217 4.07 -9.80 22.72
N GLY A 218 3.88 -9.60 21.42
CA GLY A 218 2.60 -9.18 20.85
C GLY A 218 2.12 -7.80 21.34
N LEU A 219 3.01 -7.01 21.96
CA LEU A 219 2.72 -5.68 22.48
C LEU A 219 3.22 -4.61 21.50
N VAL A 220 2.48 -3.50 21.41
CA VAL A 220 2.90 -2.32 20.64
C VAL A 220 3.92 -1.55 21.47
N GLY A 221 5.20 -1.59 21.07
CA GLY A 221 6.29 -0.94 21.79
C GLY A 221 7.56 -0.82 20.94
N ASP A 222 8.65 -0.36 21.54
CA ASP A 222 9.95 -0.26 20.88
C ASP A 222 10.52 -1.65 20.60
N THR A 223 10.68 -1.98 19.33
CA THR A 223 11.26 -3.24 18.88
C THR A 223 12.77 -3.14 18.92
N SER A 224 13.38 -4.02 19.71
CA SER A 224 14.83 -4.19 19.77
C SER A 224 15.21 -5.55 19.20
N PHE A 225 16.36 -5.60 18.53
CA PHE A 225 16.92 -6.80 17.91
C PHE A 225 18.02 -7.37 18.79
N ALA A 226 18.11 -8.71 18.86
CA ALA A 226 19.02 -9.39 19.79
C ALA A 226 20.41 -9.62 19.20
N VAL A 227 20.51 -9.80 17.88
CA VAL A 227 21.77 -10.03 17.16
C VAL A 227 22.03 -8.91 16.15
N LEU A 228 20.98 -8.50 15.44
CA LEU A 228 21.07 -7.42 14.45
C LEU A 228 21.01 -6.03 15.10
N PRO A 229 21.61 -4.98 14.48
CA PRO A 229 21.57 -3.64 15.04
C PRO A 229 20.17 -3.00 15.01
N ASN A 230 19.87 -2.21 16.03
CA ASN A 230 18.65 -1.40 16.07
C ASN A 230 18.68 -0.31 15.00
N ILE A 231 17.60 -0.21 14.24
CA ILE A 231 17.48 0.74 13.14
C ILE A 231 16.72 1.96 13.67
N PRO A 232 17.28 3.17 13.63
CA PRO A 232 16.58 4.38 14.07
C PRO A 232 15.68 4.96 12.95
N PRO A 233 14.66 5.77 13.30
CA PRO A 233 13.75 6.39 12.32
C PRO A 233 14.45 7.24 11.24
N ARG A 234 15.62 7.80 11.57
CA ARG A 234 16.42 8.59 10.63
C ARG A 234 16.95 7.75 9.47
N VAL A 235 17.38 6.51 9.74
CA VAL A 235 17.91 5.59 8.73
C VAL A 235 16.79 5.15 7.79
N THR A 236 15.62 4.80 8.35
CA THR A 236 14.45 4.41 7.54
C THR A 236 14.00 5.56 6.64
N PHE A 237 13.98 6.79 7.15
CA PHE A 237 13.63 7.97 6.36
C PHE A 237 14.60 8.21 5.20
N VAL A 238 15.92 8.17 5.47
CA VAL A 238 16.94 8.33 4.44
C VAL A 238 16.86 7.22 3.40
N LEU A 239 16.65 5.98 3.82
CA LEU A 239 16.52 4.83 2.91
C LEU A 239 15.30 4.95 2.00
N THR A 240 14.12 5.25 2.58
CA THR A 240 12.90 5.49 1.80
C THR A 240 13.11 6.61 0.78
N LEU A 241 13.67 7.75 1.20
CA LEU A 241 13.88 8.89 0.32
C LEU A 241 14.89 8.57 -0.78
N ALA A 242 16.00 7.89 -0.47
CA ALA A 242 16.99 7.49 -1.46
C ALA A 242 16.39 6.60 -2.56
N VAL A 243 15.56 5.62 -2.17
CA VAL A 243 14.86 4.75 -3.13
C VAL A 243 13.85 5.54 -3.96
N GLN A 244 13.08 6.44 -3.33
CA GLN A 244 12.14 7.31 -4.05
C GLN A 244 12.85 8.23 -5.04
N LEU A 245 13.99 8.84 -4.66
CA LEU A 245 14.71 9.77 -5.53
C LEU A 245 15.05 9.17 -6.89
N VAL A 246 15.41 7.89 -6.95
CA VAL A 246 15.69 7.20 -8.22
C VAL A 246 14.47 7.21 -9.16
N CYS A 247 13.27 6.92 -8.64
CA CYS A 247 12.07 6.93 -9.48
C CYS A 247 11.58 8.37 -9.79
N LEU A 248 11.80 9.30 -8.86
CA LEU A 248 11.48 10.73 -9.00
C LEU A 248 12.32 11.42 -10.08
N VAL A 249 13.63 11.14 -10.13
CA VAL A 249 14.51 11.65 -11.19
C VAL A 249 14.02 11.21 -12.57
N LYS A 250 13.58 9.95 -12.69
CA LYS A 250 13.07 9.43 -13.95
C LYS A 250 11.76 10.08 -14.40
N ILE A 251 10.78 10.24 -13.50
CA ILE A 251 9.51 10.90 -13.87
C ILE A 251 9.72 12.38 -14.18
N PHE A 252 10.62 13.05 -13.46
CA PHE A 252 10.97 14.43 -13.72
C PHE A 252 11.68 14.60 -15.08
N SER A 253 12.47 13.62 -15.48
CA SER A 253 13.14 13.64 -16.79
C SER A 253 12.18 13.33 -17.95
N LYS A 254 11.28 12.36 -17.77
CA LYS A 254 10.34 11.90 -18.81
C LYS A 254 8.89 11.80 -18.29
N PRO A 255 8.18 12.93 -18.18
CA PRO A 255 6.88 13.04 -17.49
C PRO A 255 5.71 12.51 -18.34
N THR A 256 5.53 11.20 -18.42
CA THR A 256 4.35 10.59 -19.07
C THR A 256 3.30 10.18 -18.04
N PRO A 257 1.99 10.25 -18.35
CA PRO A 257 0.93 9.87 -17.39
C PRO A 257 1.04 8.42 -16.88
N ILE A 258 1.46 7.47 -17.73
CA ILE A 258 1.66 6.07 -17.32
C ILE A 258 2.84 5.95 -16.34
N ARG A 259 3.97 6.62 -16.63
CA ARG A 259 5.10 6.67 -15.69
C ARG A 259 4.72 7.40 -14.41
N PHE A 260 3.81 8.37 -14.44
CA PHE A 260 3.33 9.03 -13.24
C PHE A 260 2.61 8.05 -12.30
N ILE A 261 1.70 7.22 -12.81
CA ILE A 261 1.09 6.14 -12.02
C ILE A 261 2.18 5.19 -11.50
N GLY A 262 3.18 4.86 -12.33
CA GLY A 262 4.30 4.02 -11.91
C GLY A 262 5.14 4.64 -10.78
N ALA A 263 5.41 5.94 -10.84
CA ALA A 263 6.13 6.68 -9.81
C ALA A 263 5.33 6.73 -8.50
N VAL A 264 4.00 6.92 -8.58
CA VAL A 264 3.09 6.84 -7.42
C VAL A 264 3.15 5.46 -6.78
N THR A 265 3.06 4.40 -7.59
CA THR A 265 3.20 3.01 -7.14
C THR A 265 4.55 2.77 -6.45
N LEU A 266 5.66 3.21 -7.05
CA LEU A 266 7.00 3.02 -6.49
C LEU A 266 7.25 3.85 -5.22
N CYS A 267 6.69 5.06 -5.13
CA CYS A 267 6.73 5.83 -3.88
C CYS A 267 5.94 5.13 -2.77
N GLY A 268 4.79 4.53 -3.12
CA GLY A 268 4.01 3.67 -2.24
C GLY A 268 4.79 2.45 -1.77
N PHE A 269 5.46 1.73 -2.69
CA PHE A 269 6.32 0.60 -2.36
C PHE A 269 7.48 1.00 -1.46
N ALA A 270 8.23 2.06 -1.80
CA ALA A 270 9.40 2.48 -1.03
C ALA A 270 9.02 2.87 0.40
N SER A 271 7.89 3.55 0.57
CA SER A 271 7.38 3.92 1.89
C SER A 271 6.86 2.72 2.67
N PHE A 272 6.23 1.76 1.99
CA PHE A 272 5.76 0.53 2.62
C PHE A 272 6.91 -0.38 3.05
N MET A 273 7.91 -0.54 2.18
CA MET A 273 9.04 -1.46 2.38
C MET A 273 10.03 -0.96 3.41
N PHE A 274 10.34 0.34 3.40
CA PHE A 274 11.43 0.92 4.18
C PHE A 274 10.97 1.99 5.18
N GLY A 275 9.68 2.28 5.25
CA GLY A 275 9.15 3.29 6.17
C GLY A 275 9.28 2.90 7.64
N TRP A 276 9.28 3.90 8.51
CA TRP A 276 9.17 3.72 9.95
C TRP A 276 7.72 3.41 10.33
N HIS A 277 7.50 2.42 11.18
CA HIS A 277 6.18 2.12 11.75
C HIS A 277 5.07 1.95 10.70
N VAL A 278 5.31 1.07 9.74
CA VAL A 278 4.34 0.76 8.68
C VAL A 278 3.35 -0.30 9.19
N HIS A 279 2.07 -0.08 8.93
CA HIS A 279 1.01 -1.06 9.21
C HIS A 279 0.69 -1.90 7.96
N GLU A 280 0.22 -3.13 8.17
CA GLU A 280 -0.19 -4.06 7.12
C GLU A 280 -1.22 -3.44 6.16
N LYS A 281 -2.16 -2.65 6.68
CA LYS A 281 -3.18 -1.92 5.89
C LYS A 281 -2.60 -0.95 4.87
N ALA A 282 -1.37 -0.47 5.07
CA ALA A 282 -0.71 0.46 4.16
C ALA A 282 -0.32 -0.19 2.82
N VAL A 283 -0.39 -1.52 2.69
CA VAL A 283 -0.11 -2.25 1.44
C VAL A 283 -1.02 -1.82 0.27
N LEU A 284 -2.18 -1.24 0.59
CA LEU A 284 -3.08 -0.66 -0.42
C LEU A 284 -2.42 0.49 -1.22
N LEU A 285 -1.45 1.21 -0.63
CA LEU A 285 -0.78 2.34 -1.29
C LEU A 285 -0.01 1.94 -2.55
N PRO A 286 0.79 0.86 -2.56
CA PRO A 286 1.32 0.30 -3.80
C PRO A 286 0.29 -0.56 -4.56
N LEU A 287 -0.57 -1.33 -3.88
CA LEU A 287 -1.50 -2.28 -4.53
C LEU A 287 -2.46 -1.60 -5.51
N VAL A 288 -3.19 -0.57 -5.06
CA VAL A 288 -4.24 0.07 -5.87
C VAL A 288 -3.69 0.72 -7.15
N PRO A 289 -2.67 1.61 -7.09
CA PRO A 289 -2.13 2.21 -8.31
C PRO A 289 -1.39 1.18 -9.19
N PHE A 290 -0.79 0.12 -8.64
CA PHE A 290 -0.20 -0.93 -9.47
C PHE A 290 -1.26 -1.73 -10.23
N SER A 291 -2.43 -2.00 -9.64
CA SER A 291 -3.55 -2.64 -10.33
C SER A 291 -3.94 -1.92 -11.62
N LEU A 292 -3.85 -0.59 -11.67
CA LEU A 292 -4.12 0.21 -12.88
C LEU A 292 -3.11 -0.02 -14.02
N LEU A 293 -1.92 -0.55 -13.69
CA LEU A 293 -0.85 -0.85 -14.63
C LEU A 293 -0.68 -2.35 -14.91
N ALA A 294 -1.35 -3.23 -14.16
CA ALA A 294 -1.13 -4.67 -14.19
C ALA A 294 -1.29 -5.30 -15.59
N LEU A 295 -2.19 -4.75 -16.42
CA LEU A 295 -2.48 -5.27 -17.77
C LEU A 295 -1.82 -4.48 -18.91
N GLN A 296 -0.80 -3.67 -18.62
CA GLN A 296 -0.02 -3.00 -19.68
C GLN A 296 0.76 -4.00 -20.54
N ASP A 297 1.31 -5.03 -19.88
CA ASP A 297 2.12 -6.09 -20.49
C ASP A 297 2.27 -7.27 -19.50
N ARG A 298 2.55 -8.49 -19.99
CA ARG A 298 2.92 -9.70 -19.24
C ARG A 298 3.97 -9.44 -18.16
N ARG A 299 4.95 -8.56 -18.44
CA ARG A 299 6.00 -8.19 -17.46
C ARG A 299 5.43 -7.44 -16.25
N TYR A 300 4.48 -6.53 -16.47
CA TYR A 300 3.78 -5.82 -15.40
C TYR A 300 2.91 -6.77 -14.59
N LEU A 301 2.21 -7.69 -15.27
CA LEU A 301 1.39 -8.70 -14.60
C LEU A 301 2.22 -9.63 -13.72
N GLY A 302 3.36 -10.13 -14.22
CA GLY A 302 4.26 -10.98 -13.45
C GLY A 302 4.83 -10.28 -12.23
N ALA A 303 5.20 -8.99 -12.36
CA ALA A 303 5.60 -8.18 -11.22
C ALA A 303 4.43 -7.88 -10.26
N PHE A 304 3.20 -7.75 -10.73
CA PHE A 304 2.02 -7.44 -9.91
C PHE A 304 1.53 -8.63 -9.06
N ARG A 305 1.59 -9.86 -9.59
CA ARG A 305 1.02 -11.05 -8.92
C ARG A 305 1.53 -11.30 -7.50
N PRO A 306 2.85 -11.25 -7.21
CA PRO A 306 3.33 -11.43 -5.85
C PRO A 306 2.80 -10.36 -4.89
N LEU A 307 2.69 -9.10 -5.32
CA LEU A 307 2.06 -8.04 -4.52
C LEU A 307 0.58 -8.31 -4.31
N ALA A 308 -0.16 -8.72 -5.34
CA ALA A 308 -1.57 -9.03 -5.20
C ALA A 308 -1.79 -10.19 -4.21
N ILE A 309 -1.04 -11.28 -4.29
CA ILE A 309 -1.14 -12.38 -3.34
C ILE A 309 -0.76 -11.91 -1.92
N ALA A 310 0.43 -11.36 -1.76
CA ALA A 310 0.95 -10.93 -0.45
C ALA A 310 0.09 -9.84 0.20
N GLY A 311 -0.39 -8.89 -0.59
CA GLY A 311 -1.19 -7.76 -0.12
C GLY A 311 -2.56 -8.17 0.39
N HIS A 312 -3.16 -9.25 -0.14
CA HIS A 312 -4.41 -9.78 0.40
C HIS A 312 -4.18 -10.73 1.58
N LEU A 313 -3.21 -11.65 1.48
CA LEU A 313 -2.92 -12.61 2.55
C LEU A 313 -2.43 -11.95 3.84
N SER A 314 -1.62 -10.91 3.73
CA SER A 314 -1.10 -10.19 4.90
C SER A 314 -2.18 -9.46 5.72
N LEU A 315 -3.39 -9.31 5.19
CA LEU A 315 -4.53 -8.74 5.90
C LEU A 315 -5.32 -9.79 6.70
N PHE A 316 -5.08 -11.09 6.48
CA PHE A 316 -5.84 -12.15 7.14
C PHE A 316 -5.75 -12.12 8.67
N PRO A 317 -4.61 -11.77 9.28
CA PRO A 317 -4.51 -11.65 10.73
C PRO A 317 -5.36 -10.55 11.34
N LEU A 318 -5.84 -9.57 10.55
CA LEU A 318 -6.80 -8.57 11.04
C LEU A 318 -8.16 -9.17 11.37
N VAL A 319 -8.49 -10.30 10.76
CA VAL A 319 -9.77 -11.01 10.88
C VAL A 319 -9.50 -12.31 11.64
N PHE A 320 -9.31 -12.21 12.94
CA PHE A 320 -8.91 -13.33 13.81
C PHE A 320 -10.09 -14.18 14.30
N LYS A 321 -11.34 -13.76 14.06
CA LYS A 321 -12.52 -14.51 14.51
C LYS A 321 -12.78 -15.72 13.62
N ALA A 322 -13.01 -16.87 14.26
CA ALA A 322 -13.29 -18.13 13.57
C ALA A 322 -14.50 -18.06 12.62
N ALA A 323 -15.54 -17.29 12.97
CA ALA A 323 -16.74 -17.14 12.15
C ALA A 323 -16.48 -16.41 10.81
N GLU A 324 -15.49 -15.51 10.77
CA GLU A 324 -15.15 -14.70 9.60
C GLU A 324 -14.08 -15.39 8.72
N PHE A 325 -13.48 -16.48 9.21
CA PHE A 325 -12.40 -17.22 8.56
C PHE A 325 -12.80 -17.84 7.20
N PRO A 326 -13.93 -18.56 7.07
CA PRO A 326 -14.31 -19.13 5.77
C PRO A 326 -14.56 -18.05 4.73
N ILE A 327 -15.12 -16.91 5.14
CA ILE A 327 -15.46 -15.80 4.26
C ILE A 327 -14.17 -15.17 3.70
N LYS A 328 -13.20 -14.80 4.56
CA LYS A 328 -11.96 -14.17 4.09
C LYS A 328 -11.15 -15.10 3.18
N SER A 329 -11.06 -16.39 3.52
CA SER A 329 -10.24 -17.36 2.77
C SER A 329 -10.88 -17.75 1.45
N ALA A 330 -12.16 -18.18 1.47
CA ALA A 330 -12.85 -18.61 0.24
C ALA A 330 -13.03 -17.46 -0.74
N TYR A 331 -13.39 -16.25 -0.25
CA TYR A 331 -13.55 -15.08 -1.11
C TYR A 331 -12.22 -14.67 -1.75
N THR A 332 -11.13 -14.66 -0.99
CA THR A 332 -9.80 -14.31 -1.52
C THR A 332 -9.31 -15.34 -2.54
N ILE A 333 -9.46 -16.63 -2.27
CA ILE A 333 -9.07 -17.69 -3.21
C ILE A 333 -9.89 -17.58 -4.50
N LEU A 334 -11.22 -17.41 -4.39
CA LEU A 334 -12.09 -17.25 -5.54
C LEU A 334 -11.69 -16.02 -6.37
N TRP A 335 -11.44 -14.88 -5.71
CA TRP A 335 -10.99 -13.66 -6.37
C TRP A 335 -9.66 -13.89 -7.11
N ILE A 336 -8.67 -14.51 -6.46
CA ILE A 336 -7.36 -14.80 -7.08
C ILE A 336 -7.54 -15.69 -8.31
N MET A 337 -8.29 -16.79 -8.19
CA MET A 337 -8.54 -17.71 -9.30
C MET A 337 -9.20 -17.01 -10.48
N VAL A 338 -10.34 -16.32 -10.24
CA VAL A 338 -11.11 -15.67 -11.30
C VAL A 338 -10.29 -14.58 -11.98
N PHE A 339 -9.68 -13.68 -11.22
CA PHE A 339 -8.99 -12.54 -11.81
C PHE A 339 -7.63 -12.90 -12.40
N PHE A 340 -6.86 -13.84 -11.84
CA PHE A 340 -5.58 -14.21 -12.44
C PHE A 340 -5.77 -15.00 -13.74
N MET A 341 -6.73 -15.93 -13.79
CA MET A 341 -7.11 -16.60 -15.03
C MET A 341 -7.59 -15.59 -16.07
N THR A 342 -8.43 -14.63 -15.67
CA THR A 342 -8.91 -13.61 -16.60
C THR A 342 -7.75 -12.72 -17.08
N PHE A 343 -6.86 -12.29 -16.20
CA PHE A 343 -5.68 -11.48 -16.56
C PHE A 343 -4.79 -12.19 -17.58
N ASP A 344 -4.55 -13.50 -17.42
CA ASP A 344 -3.76 -14.29 -18.38
C ASP A 344 -4.35 -14.32 -19.79
N THR A 345 -5.67 -14.26 -19.93
CA THR A 345 -6.35 -14.31 -21.23
C THR A 345 -6.33 -12.95 -21.94
N VAL A 346 -6.20 -11.83 -21.21
CA VAL A 346 -6.36 -10.48 -21.77
C VAL A 346 -5.05 -9.71 -21.83
N VAL A 347 -4.06 -10.06 -21.01
CA VAL A 347 -2.77 -9.37 -20.96
C VAL A 347 -2.04 -9.43 -22.32
N PRO A 348 -1.58 -8.29 -22.87
CA PRO A 348 -0.78 -8.28 -24.10
C PRO A 348 0.56 -9.00 -23.97
N VAL A 349 1.15 -9.39 -25.10
CA VAL A 349 2.48 -10.02 -25.14
C VAL A 349 3.57 -9.03 -24.72
N ALA A 350 4.65 -9.58 -24.15
CA ALA A 350 5.88 -8.87 -23.78
C ALA A 350 6.38 -7.93 -24.88
N LYS A 351 6.43 -6.62 -24.60
CA LYS A 351 6.97 -5.61 -25.52
C LYS A 351 8.50 -5.67 -25.65
N SER A 352 9.18 -6.20 -24.63
CA SER A 352 10.62 -6.44 -24.62
C SER A 352 10.94 -7.85 -24.12
N GLN A 353 12.21 -8.25 -24.20
CA GLN A 353 12.68 -9.47 -23.55
C GLN A 353 12.29 -9.48 -22.08
N ARG A 354 11.81 -10.64 -21.62
CA ARG A 354 11.49 -10.88 -20.22
C ARG A 354 12.77 -11.10 -19.44
N ILE A 355 12.78 -10.64 -18.20
CA ILE A 355 13.89 -10.88 -17.28
C ILE A 355 13.63 -12.23 -16.61
N PHE A 356 14.37 -13.24 -17.05
CA PHE A 356 14.20 -14.64 -16.66
C PHE A 356 14.08 -14.90 -15.14
N LEU A 357 14.78 -14.11 -14.31
CA LEU A 357 14.75 -14.25 -12.85
C LEU A 357 13.39 -13.90 -12.24
N LEU A 358 12.66 -12.93 -12.81
CA LEU A 358 11.36 -12.51 -12.27
C LEU A 358 10.28 -13.57 -12.51
N ASP A 359 10.27 -14.18 -13.70
CA ASP A 359 9.29 -15.21 -14.06
C ASP A 359 9.43 -16.47 -13.18
N ARG A 360 10.67 -16.89 -12.85
CA ARG A 360 10.90 -18.03 -11.95
C ARG A 360 10.56 -17.72 -10.50
N PHE A 361 10.86 -16.50 -10.04
CA PHE A 361 10.50 -16.07 -8.69
C PHE A 361 9.00 -16.17 -8.46
N GLU A 362 8.19 -15.70 -9.41
CA GLU A 362 6.72 -15.76 -9.32
C GLU A 362 6.21 -17.20 -9.12
N ILE A 363 6.68 -18.14 -9.95
CA ILE A 363 6.25 -19.55 -9.88
C ILE A 363 6.63 -20.15 -8.53
N VAL A 364 7.90 -20.01 -8.13
CA VAL A 364 8.40 -20.55 -6.85
C VAL A 364 7.65 -19.94 -5.68
N TYR A 365 7.42 -18.62 -5.70
CA TYR A 365 6.66 -17.91 -4.68
C TYR A 365 5.24 -18.44 -4.53
N MET A 366 4.53 -18.66 -5.64
CA MET A 366 3.17 -19.22 -5.62
C MET A 366 3.16 -20.68 -5.13
N THR A 367 4.13 -21.50 -5.57
CA THR A 367 4.24 -22.90 -5.14
C THR A 367 4.50 -23.03 -3.64
N ILE A 368 5.34 -22.17 -3.06
CA ILE A 368 5.62 -22.16 -1.61
C ILE A 368 4.43 -21.65 -0.80
N GLY A 369 3.63 -20.74 -1.37
CA GLY A 369 2.47 -20.16 -0.69
C GLY A 369 1.42 -21.19 -0.30
N VAL A 370 1.16 -22.18 -1.17
CA VAL A 370 0.12 -23.21 -0.93
C VAL A 370 0.36 -24.01 0.37
N PRO A 371 1.50 -24.71 0.54
CA PRO A 371 1.75 -25.46 1.77
C PRO A 371 1.84 -24.54 3.00
N LEU A 372 2.34 -23.31 2.84
CA LEU A 372 2.41 -22.36 3.93
C LEU A 372 1.01 -21.98 4.44
N ILE A 373 0.10 -21.61 3.55
CA ILE A 373 -1.27 -21.23 3.92
C ILE A 373 -1.99 -22.41 4.58
N LEU A 374 -1.82 -23.62 4.05
CA LEU A 374 -2.37 -24.83 4.67
C LEU A 374 -1.83 -25.04 6.08
N TYR A 375 -0.53 -24.84 6.28
CA TYR A 375 0.09 -24.92 7.60
C TYR A 375 -0.48 -23.84 8.55
N THR A 376 -0.47 -22.57 8.14
CA THR A 376 -0.82 -21.45 9.02
C THR A 376 -2.29 -21.43 9.39
N GLU A 377 -3.18 -21.82 8.48
CA GLU A 377 -4.62 -21.68 8.67
C GLU A 377 -5.32 -22.98 9.11
N LEU A 378 -4.80 -24.17 8.74
CA LEU A 378 -5.46 -25.44 9.04
C LEU A 378 -4.68 -26.31 10.03
N PHE A 379 -3.37 -26.49 9.80
CA PHE A 379 -2.61 -27.49 10.56
C PHE A 379 -1.98 -26.98 11.85
N HIS A 380 -1.59 -25.72 11.93
CA HIS A 380 -0.86 -25.22 13.11
C HIS A 380 -1.67 -25.39 14.39
N PHE A 381 -2.92 -24.90 14.41
CA PHE A 381 -3.80 -25.04 15.59
C PHE A 381 -4.09 -26.51 15.91
N ALA A 382 -4.26 -27.36 14.89
CA ALA A 382 -4.50 -28.79 15.07
C ALA A 382 -3.32 -29.53 15.70
N ILE A 383 -2.08 -29.11 15.40
CA ILE A 383 -0.85 -29.79 15.87
C ILE A 383 -0.35 -29.19 17.19
N PHE A 384 -0.34 -27.86 17.31
CA PHE A 384 0.32 -27.15 18.42
C PHE A 384 -0.65 -26.52 19.41
N GLY A 385 -1.96 -26.48 19.12
CA GLY A 385 -2.96 -25.83 19.96
C GLY A 385 -2.65 -24.34 20.16
N SER A 386 -2.61 -23.90 21.42
CA SER A 386 -2.22 -22.54 21.83
C SER A 386 -0.71 -22.37 22.05
N ARG A 387 0.13 -23.36 21.72
CA ARG A 387 1.59 -23.21 21.80
C ARG A 387 2.08 -22.56 20.50
N LEU A 388 3.02 -21.63 20.62
CA LEU A 388 3.65 -20.95 19.47
C LEU A 388 2.68 -20.12 18.61
N GLU A 389 1.71 -19.46 19.23
CA GLU A 389 0.63 -18.69 18.55
C GLU A 389 1.15 -17.64 17.55
N PHE A 390 2.35 -17.09 17.78
CA PHE A 390 2.96 -16.10 16.89
C PHE A 390 3.75 -16.70 15.71
N LEU A 391 3.99 -18.01 15.69
CA LEU A 391 4.78 -18.67 14.66
C LEU A 391 4.09 -18.63 13.28
N PRO A 392 2.78 -18.91 13.14
CA PRO A 392 2.08 -18.73 11.88
C PRO A 392 2.11 -17.28 11.39
N LEU A 393 1.89 -16.34 12.30
CA LEU A 393 1.91 -14.91 11.99
C LEU A 393 3.28 -14.47 11.46
N MET A 394 4.35 -14.96 12.08
CA MET A 394 5.72 -14.69 11.66
C MET A 394 6.00 -15.24 10.26
N PHE A 395 5.63 -16.50 9.98
CA PHE A 395 5.84 -17.08 8.66
C PHE A 395 5.00 -16.39 7.57
N THR A 396 3.74 -16.08 7.85
CA THR A 396 2.88 -15.31 6.93
C THR A 396 3.48 -13.94 6.63
N SER A 397 3.98 -13.24 7.66
CA SER A 397 4.61 -11.93 7.51
C SER A 397 5.88 -12.01 6.66
N ALA A 398 6.75 -12.97 6.94
CA ALA A 398 8.00 -13.17 6.19
C ALA A 398 7.73 -13.57 4.73
N TYR A 399 6.81 -14.50 4.49
CA TYR A 399 6.42 -14.91 3.15
C TYR A 399 5.84 -13.74 2.35
N CYS A 400 4.85 -13.03 2.91
CA CYS A 400 4.26 -11.87 2.24
C CYS A 400 5.33 -10.78 1.98
N ALA A 401 6.27 -10.57 2.91
CA ALA A 401 7.33 -9.59 2.72
C ALA A 401 8.27 -9.95 1.56
N LEU A 402 8.59 -11.24 1.38
CA LEU A 402 9.33 -11.71 0.20
C LEU A 402 8.56 -11.44 -1.09
N GLY A 403 7.26 -11.71 -1.11
CA GLY A 403 6.40 -11.45 -2.27
C GLY A 403 6.36 -9.97 -2.65
N ILE A 404 6.17 -9.09 -1.67
CA ILE A 404 6.14 -7.63 -1.90
C ILE A 404 7.51 -7.12 -2.32
N LEU A 405 8.61 -7.61 -1.71
CA LEU A 405 9.97 -7.25 -2.12
C LEU A 405 10.26 -7.68 -3.56
N GLY A 406 9.92 -8.91 -3.93
CA GLY A 406 10.10 -9.41 -5.30
C GLY A 406 9.29 -8.63 -6.32
N SER A 407 8.03 -8.29 -5.98
CA SER A 407 7.17 -7.42 -6.79
C SER A 407 7.77 -6.03 -6.95
N PHE A 408 8.23 -5.43 -5.85
CA PHE A 408 8.86 -4.11 -5.83
C PHE A 408 10.10 -4.10 -6.74
N LEU A 409 11.04 -5.04 -6.57
CA LEU A 409 12.25 -5.11 -7.37
C LEU A 409 11.92 -5.35 -8.86
N GLY A 410 10.99 -6.26 -9.15
CA GLY A 410 10.56 -6.53 -10.52
C GLY A 410 9.96 -5.30 -11.19
N PHE A 411 9.05 -4.61 -10.52
CA PHE A 411 8.43 -3.40 -11.05
C PHE A 411 9.41 -2.22 -11.13
N PHE A 412 10.31 -2.08 -10.15
CA PHE A 412 11.34 -1.04 -10.14
C PHE A 412 12.28 -1.17 -11.33
N VAL A 413 12.73 -2.38 -11.65
CA VAL A 413 13.55 -2.63 -12.85
C VAL A 413 12.78 -2.28 -14.12
N LEU A 414 11.54 -2.76 -14.27
CA LEU A 414 10.70 -2.43 -15.44
C LEU A 414 10.55 -0.92 -15.61
N TYR A 415 10.19 -0.23 -14.53
CA TYR A 415 10.03 1.21 -14.51
C TYR A 415 11.31 1.95 -14.91
N LEU A 416 12.50 1.45 -14.55
CA LEU A 416 13.79 2.06 -14.92
C LEU A 416 14.27 1.73 -16.33
N THR A 417 13.86 0.59 -16.88
CA THR A 417 14.21 0.19 -18.26
C THR A 417 13.31 0.80 -19.34
N GLU A 418 12.08 1.21 -19.00
CA GLU A 418 11.11 1.79 -19.95
C GLU A 418 11.10 3.32 -20.02
#